data_AF-A0ABD4ZNM1-F1
#
_entry.id   AF-A0ABD4ZNM1-F1
#
_cell.length_a   1.000
_cell.length_b   1.000
_cell.length_c   1.000
_cell.angle_alpha   90.00
_cell.angle_beta   90.00
_cell.angle_gamma   90.00
#
_symmetry.space_group_name_H-M   'P 1'
#
loop_
_entity.id
_entity.type
_entity.pdbx_description
1 polymer ?
#
loop_
_entity_poly.entity_id
_entity_poly.type
_entity_poly.pdbx_seq_one_letter_code
_entity_poly.pdbx_strand_id
1 'polypeptide(L)'
;MLMITLITAGGTYAVCNHQLENQQYIAIDESRAIPMIHFMNIGLTNDGGYSPEDAQAMAELPTKQAKIDYSKEKIQERLKERGVLGYISFLFQKHRNNTADGTFAWLKEGSFIQEGETPKGKGFTRWLQEGYYLYGNRIADFRFMAQIWWVICLLIIAFGWKRQGKYEQMLRLSLIGGFLFLLLFEGGRSRYLIQFLPFFLLLASLTMGDSIRFVKRIFTLDQRIKGDK
;
A
#
# COMPACT_ATOMS: atom_id res chain seq x y z
N MET A 1 -2.35 -24.18 12.42
CA MET A 1 -1.70 -22.95 11.89
C MET A 1 -2.04 -21.73 12.72
N LEU A 2 -3.32 -21.33 12.86
CA LEU A 2 -3.69 -20.12 13.63
C LEU A 2 -3.16 -20.11 15.07
N MET A 3 -3.27 -21.22 15.79
CA MET A 3 -2.70 -21.36 17.14
C MET A 3 -1.18 -21.18 17.16
N ILE A 4 -0.46 -21.75 16.18
CA ILE A 4 0.99 -21.59 16.06
C ILE A 4 1.33 -20.12 15.79
N THR A 5 0.61 -19.46 14.88
CA THR A 5 0.78 -18.04 14.57
C THR A 5 0.54 -17.14 15.78
N LEU A 6 -0.50 -17.43 16.58
CA LEU A 6 -0.78 -16.67 17.80
C LEU A 6 0.27 -16.89 18.87
N ILE A 7 0.74 -18.13 19.05
CA ILE A 7 1.80 -18.46 20.00
C ILE A 7 3.12 -17.79 19.59
N THR A 8 3.50 -17.86 18.31
CA THR A 8 4.73 -17.20 17.85
C THR A 8 4.62 -15.69 17.95
N ALA A 9 3.52 -15.07 17.49
CA ALA A 9 3.35 -13.62 17.58
C ALA A 9 3.32 -13.13 19.05
N GLY A 10 2.56 -13.82 19.91
CA GLY A 10 2.48 -13.50 21.34
C GLY A 10 3.81 -13.73 22.07
N GLY A 11 4.50 -14.83 21.76
CA GLY A 11 5.81 -15.13 22.31
C GLY A 11 6.86 -14.10 21.89
N THR A 12 6.92 -13.74 20.61
CA THR A 12 7.80 -12.67 20.12
C THR A 12 7.49 -11.35 20.81
N TYR A 13 6.21 -10.96 20.91
CA TYR A 13 5.81 -9.74 21.59
C TYR A 13 6.26 -9.71 23.06
N ALA A 14 6.03 -10.79 23.80
CA ALA A 14 6.42 -10.91 25.20
C ALA A 14 7.93 -10.82 25.39
N VAL A 15 8.72 -11.54 24.57
CA VAL A 15 10.18 -11.52 24.63
C VAL A 15 10.74 -10.15 24.28
N CYS A 16 10.22 -9.49 23.23
CA CYS A 16 10.65 -8.15 22.83
C CYS A 16 10.34 -7.11 23.92
N ASN A 17 9.13 -7.12 24.49
CA ASN A 17 8.78 -6.20 25.57
C ASN A 17 9.66 -6.43 26.80
N HIS A 18 9.89 -7.68 27.18
CA HIS A 18 10.77 -7.99 28.30
C HIS A 18 12.19 -7.47 28.08
N GLN A 19 12.73 -7.57 26.86
CA GLN A 19 14.04 -7.00 26.53
C GLN A 19 14.04 -5.46 26.53
N LEU A 20 12.97 -4.83 26.02
CA LEU A 20 12.82 -3.37 25.99
C LEU A 20 12.69 -2.75 27.38
N GLU A 21 12.01 -3.43 28.30
CA GLU A 21 11.83 -2.97 29.68
C GLU A 21 13.12 -3.11 30.51
N ASN A 22 13.93 -4.13 30.24
CA ASN A 22 15.12 -4.42 31.04
C ASN A 22 16.43 -3.84 30.48
N GLN A 23 16.45 -3.36 29.23
CA GLN A 23 17.65 -2.77 28.65
C GLN A 23 18.00 -1.43 29.33
N GLN A 24 19.29 -1.14 29.46
CA GLN A 24 19.83 0.07 30.09
C GLN A 24 20.60 0.96 29.10
N TYR A 25 20.60 0.61 27.81
CA TYR A 25 21.39 1.28 26.79
C TYR A 25 20.78 2.62 26.37
N ILE A 26 19.45 2.72 26.34
CA ILE A 26 18.71 3.91 25.87
C ILE A 26 17.56 4.21 26.84
N ALA A 27 17.50 5.42 27.39
CA ALA A 27 16.34 5.86 28.16
C ALA A 27 15.12 6.02 27.23
N ILE A 28 14.07 5.23 27.48
CA ILE A 28 12.84 5.28 26.69
C ILE A 28 11.96 6.41 27.22
N ASP A 29 11.69 7.40 26.38
CA ASP A 29 10.75 8.47 26.67
C ASP A 29 9.36 8.12 26.14
N GLU A 30 8.47 7.70 27.04
CA GLU A 30 7.09 7.33 26.70
C GLU A 30 6.26 8.51 26.18
N SER A 31 6.63 9.75 26.50
CA SER A 31 5.91 10.94 26.02
C SER A 31 6.02 11.10 24.50
N ARG A 32 7.09 10.55 23.91
CA ARG A 32 7.32 10.53 22.46
C ARG A 32 6.56 9.44 21.73
N ALA A 33 5.87 8.53 22.42
CA ALA A 33 5.09 7.49 21.78
C ALA A 33 4.00 8.09 20.87
N ILE A 34 3.94 7.63 19.62
CA ILE A 34 2.88 7.98 18.68
C ILE A 34 1.81 6.87 18.75
N PRO A 35 0.60 7.17 19.23
CA PRO A 35 -0.42 6.15 19.43
C PRO A 35 -1.01 5.67 18.10
N MET A 36 -1.42 4.39 18.01
CA MET A 36 -1.97 3.81 16.78
C MET A 36 -3.15 4.58 16.18
N ILE A 37 -3.98 5.21 17.03
CA ILE A 37 -5.13 6.02 16.59
C ILE A 37 -4.73 7.25 15.78
N HIS A 38 -3.51 7.76 15.95
CA HIS A 38 -2.99 8.85 15.13
C HIS A 38 -2.91 8.42 13.65
N PHE A 39 -2.50 7.17 13.37
CA PHE A 39 -2.43 6.67 12.01
C PHE A 39 -3.82 6.51 11.37
N MET A 40 -4.86 6.22 12.16
CA MET A 40 -6.25 6.30 11.68
C MET A 40 -6.64 7.75 11.38
N ASN A 41 -6.27 8.68 12.25
CA ASN A 41 -6.54 10.10 12.08
C ASN A 41 -5.96 10.64 10.77
N ILE A 42 -4.65 10.50 10.55
CA ILE A 42 -3.99 10.95 9.31
C ILE A 42 -4.50 10.19 8.07
N GLY A 43 -4.90 8.92 8.25
CA GLY A 43 -5.59 8.15 7.22
C GLY A 43 -6.91 8.76 6.74
N LEU A 44 -7.49 9.72 7.44
CA LEU A 44 -8.68 10.47 7.05
C LEU A 44 -8.38 11.86 6.46
N THR A 45 -7.12 12.30 6.47
CA THR A 45 -6.70 13.60 5.95
C THR A 45 -6.60 13.58 4.43
N ASN A 46 -7.04 14.65 3.75
CA ASN A 46 -6.81 14.90 2.32
C ASN A 46 -7.01 13.66 1.42
N ASP A 47 -5.91 13.07 0.94
CA ASP A 47 -5.84 11.93 0.03
C ASP A 47 -5.60 10.57 0.73
N GLY A 48 -5.60 10.58 2.07
CA GLY A 48 -5.41 9.45 2.98
C GLY A 48 -3.96 9.21 3.40
N GLY A 49 -3.02 10.08 3.02
CA GLY A 49 -1.59 9.96 3.34
C GLY A 49 -1.11 10.86 4.47
N TYR A 50 0.22 10.98 4.55
CA TYR A 50 0.91 11.77 5.57
C TYR A 50 0.42 13.23 5.64
N SER A 51 0.30 13.74 6.86
CA SER A 51 -0.13 15.10 7.16
C SER A 51 0.91 15.78 8.04
N PRO A 52 1.66 16.79 7.53
CA PRO A 52 2.65 17.53 8.31
C PRO A 52 2.04 18.19 9.55
N GLU A 53 0.82 18.72 9.42
CA GLU A 53 0.08 19.40 10.49
C GLU A 53 -0.25 18.43 11.64
N ASP A 54 -0.80 17.26 11.32
CA ASP A 54 -1.11 16.24 12.33
C ASP A 54 0.17 15.67 12.97
N ALA A 55 1.25 15.54 12.20
CA ALA A 55 2.54 15.06 12.70
C ALA A 55 3.18 16.08 13.66
N GLN A 56 3.09 17.38 13.35
CA GLN A 56 3.52 18.45 14.24
C GLN A 56 2.71 18.45 15.54
N ALA A 57 1.38 18.26 15.47
CA ALA A 57 0.56 18.14 16.67
C ALA A 57 1.01 16.97 17.58
N MET A 58 1.45 15.84 17.02
CA MET A 58 1.99 14.74 17.81
C MET A 58 3.33 15.07 18.48
N ALA A 59 4.10 16.02 17.96
CA ALA A 59 5.35 16.48 18.55
C ALA A 59 5.13 17.49 19.68
N GLU A 60 4.09 18.33 19.56
CA GLU A 60 3.78 19.39 20.53
C GLU A 60 2.99 18.88 21.75
N LEU A 61 2.16 17.84 21.59
CA LEU A 61 1.33 17.32 22.67
C LEU A 61 2.17 16.57 23.74
N PRO A 62 2.03 16.92 25.03
CA PRO A 62 2.97 16.51 26.07
C PRO A 62 2.81 15.07 26.55
N THR A 63 1.63 14.47 26.37
CA THR A 63 1.34 13.12 26.88
C THR A 63 0.73 12.23 25.81
N LYS A 64 0.96 10.92 25.93
CA LYS A 64 0.32 9.90 25.09
C LYS A 64 -1.21 10.01 25.11
N GLN A 65 -1.80 10.31 26.27
CA GLN A 65 -3.24 10.46 26.41
C GLN A 65 -3.76 11.68 25.64
N ALA A 66 -3.08 12.83 25.73
CA ALA A 66 -3.44 14.02 24.96
C ALA A 66 -3.39 13.77 23.44
N LYS A 67 -2.40 13.00 22.96
CA LYS A 67 -2.29 12.58 21.55
C LYS A 67 -3.44 11.68 21.11
N ILE A 68 -3.88 10.76 21.99
CA ILE A 68 -5.03 9.90 21.74
C ILE A 68 -6.31 10.74 21.64
N ASP A 69 -6.52 11.67 22.55
CA ASP A 69 -7.74 12.47 22.61
C ASP A 69 -7.84 13.44 21.44
N TYR A 70 -6.73 14.11 21.08
CA TYR A 70 -6.62 14.88 19.84
C TYR A 70 -6.98 14.06 18.60
N SER A 71 -6.42 12.85 18.48
CA SER A 71 -6.68 11.99 17.32
C SER A 71 -8.15 11.54 17.25
N LYS A 72 -8.78 11.24 18.39
CA LYS A 72 -10.21 10.90 18.46
C LYS A 72 -11.08 12.07 18.03
N GLU A 73 -10.79 13.25 18.53
CA GLU A 73 -11.53 14.47 18.20
C GLU A 73 -11.46 14.75 16.69
N LYS A 74 -10.25 14.74 16.12
CA LYS A 74 -10.04 14.96 14.68
C LYS A 74 -10.69 13.90 13.80
N ILE A 75 -10.67 12.63 14.20
CA ILE A 75 -11.41 11.57 13.50
C ILE A 75 -12.91 11.89 13.48
N GLN A 76 -13.49 12.26 14.62
CA GLN A 76 -14.92 12.57 14.69
C GLN A 76 -15.29 13.80 13.85
N GLU A 77 -14.48 14.86 13.92
CA GLU A 77 -14.62 16.07 13.10
C GLU A 77 -14.62 15.72 11.61
N ARG A 78 -13.57 15.02 11.13
CA ARG A 78 -13.40 14.64 9.73
C ARG A 78 -14.53 13.75 9.21
N LEU A 79 -15.01 12.81 10.04
CA LEU A 79 -16.13 11.95 9.67
C LEU A 79 -17.45 12.72 9.59
N LYS A 80 -17.69 13.65 10.52
CA LYS A 80 -18.89 14.51 10.51
C LYS A 80 -18.88 15.47 9.31
N GLU A 81 -17.77 16.12 9.04
CA GLU A 81 -17.59 17.05 7.93
C GLU A 81 -17.81 16.40 6.57
N ARG A 82 -17.27 15.18 6.37
CA ARG A 82 -17.44 14.44 5.12
C ARG A 82 -18.86 13.87 4.97
N GLY A 83 -19.51 13.49 6.06
CA GLY A 83 -20.75 12.73 6.05
C GLY A 83 -20.60 11.35 5.39
N VAL A 84 -21.70 10.59 5.33
CA VAL A 84 -21.67 9.18 4.87
C VAL A 84 -21.25 9.06 3.40
N LEU A 85 -21.89 9.83 2.50
CA LEU A 85 -21.60 9.76 1.07
C LEU A 85 -20.21 10.30 0.73
N GLY A 86 -19.79 11.40 1.37
CA GLY A 86 -18.45 11.95 1.21
C GLY A 86 -17.38 11.00 1.72
N TYR A 87 -17.64 10.28 2.82
CA TYR A 87 -16.74 9.24 3.31
C TYR A 87 -16.61 8.07 2.34
N ILE A 88 -17.71 7.57 1.76
CA ILE A 88 -17.65 6.51 0.74
C ILE A 88 -16.84 6.95 -0.48
N SER A 89 -17.09 8.16 -0.99
CA SER A 89 -16.33 8.73 -2.11
C SER A 89 -14.84 8.83 -1.79
N PHE A 90 -14.52 9.29 -0.57
CA PHE A 90 -13.16 9.35 -0.05
C PHE A 90 -12.50 7.97 -0.01
N LEU A 91 -13.20 6.91 0.43
CA LEU A 91 -12.64 5.56 0.44
C LEU A 91 -12.29 5.07 -0.98
N PHE A 92 -13.11 5.37 -1.99
CA PHE A 92 -12.76 5.04 -3.39
C PHE A 92 -11.54 5.82 -3.88
N GLN A 93 -11.47 7.11 -3.58
CA GLN A 93 -10.31 7.94 -3.91
C GLN A 93 -9.04 7.41 -3.24
N LYS A 94 -9.11 7.10 -1.95
CA LYS A 94 -8.01 6.55 -1.16
C LYS A 94 -7.59 5.17 -1.68
N HIS A 95 -8.55 4.30 -2.01
CA HIS A 95 -8.25 2.99 -2.60
C HIS A 95 -7.53 3.13 -3.95
N ARG A 96 -7.98 4.06 -4.81
CA ARG A 96 -7.28 4.39 -6.06
C ARG A 96 -5.86 4.86 -5.79
N ASN A 97 -5.66 5.76 -4.84
CA ASN A 97 -4.33 6.26 -4.48
C ASN A 97 -3.41 5.16 -3.94
N ASN A 98 -3.97 4.19 -3.22
CA ASN A 98 -3.27 3.02 -2.70
C ASN A 98 -2.88 2.01 -3.79
N THR A 99 -3.60 1.94 -4.93
CA THR A 99 -3.47 0.79 -5.84
C THR A 99 -3.15 1.14 -7.30
N ALA A 100 -3.43 2.35 -7.77
CA ALA A 100 -3.42 2.66 -9.21
C ALA A 100 -2.02 2.83 -9.81
N ASP A 101 -1.05 3.27 -9.01
CA ASP A 101 0.29 3.63 -9.46
C ASP A 101 1.23 2.42 -9.45
N GLY A 102 1.56 1.92 -10.64
CA GLY A 102 2.44 0.77 -10.87
C GLY A 102 3.92 1.01 -10.61
N THR A 103 4.31 2.25 -10.33
CA THR A 103 5.67 2.59 -9.84
C THR A 103 5.76 2.52 -8.32
N PHE A 104 4.65 2.22 -7.64
CA PHE A 104 4.58 2.15 -6.18
C PHE A 104 5.05 3.44 -5.50
N ALA A 105 4.64 4.60 -6.03
CA ALA A 105 5.01 5.94 -5.57
C ALA A 105 6.51 6.25 -5.67
N TRP A 106 7.25 5.54 -6.53
CA TRP A 106 8.66 5.85 -6.81
C TRP A 106 8.80 7.29 -7.30
N LEU A 107 9.64 8.07 -6.61
CA LEU A 107 9.90 9.50 -6.87
C LEU A 107 8.67 10.42 -6.74
N LYS A 108 7.59 9.96 -6.11
CA LYS A 108 6.40 10.80 -5.82
C LYS A 108 6.60 11.62 -4.53
N GLU A 109 7.37 11.10 -3.59
CA GLU A 109 7.76 11.75 -2.33
C GLU A 109 9.27 11.51 -2.14
N GLY A 110 10.06 12.57 -1.91
CA GLY A 110 11.51 12.45 -2.05
C GLY A 110 12.33 13.72 -1.87
N SER A 111 11.75 14.84 -1.40
CA SER A 111 12.49 16.11 -1.19
C SER A 111 13.66 15.99 -0.20
N PHE A 112 13.81 14.83 0.45
CA PHE A 112 14.89 14.47 1.37
C PHE A 112 16.11 13.86 0.68
N ILE A 113 16.03 13.40 -0.59
CA ILE A 113 17.19 12.92 -1.37
C ILE A 113 17.59 14.02 -2.36
N GLN A 114 18.30 15.04 -1.87
CA GLN A 114 18.68 16.19 -2.70
C GLN A 114 19.98 15.96 -3.49
N GLU A 115 20.85 15.05 -3.01
CA GLU A 115 22.13 14.76 -3.63
C GLU A 115 22.14 13.38 -4.28
N GLY A 116 22.51 13.31 -5.56
CA GLY A 116 22.77 12.05 -6.26
C GLY A 116 21.75 11.63 -7.32
N GLU A 117 20.69 12.41 -7.57
CA GLU A 117 19.63 12.04 -8.52
C GLU A 117 19.90 12.47 -9.97
N THR A 118 21.08 13.02 -10.26
CA THR A 118 21.53 13.28 -11.62
C THR A 118 22.37 12.11 -12.13
N PRO A 119 22.03 11.50 -13.29
CA PRO A 119 22.86 10.45 -13.87
C PRO A 119 24.29 10.96 -14.10
N LYS A 120 25.29 10.22 -13.61
CA LYS A 120 26.72 10.57 -13.70
C LYS A 120 27.51 9.41 -14.29
N GLY A 121 28.69 9.72 -14.83
CA GLY A 121 29.57 8.72 -15.45
C GLY A 121 29.18 8.37 -16.89
N LYS A 122 29.60 7.18 -17.36
CA LYS A 122 29.42 6.69 -18.74
C LYS A 122 29.04 5.21 -18.75
N GLY A 123 28.59 4.71 -19.90
CA GLY A 123 28.30 3.30 -20.12
C GLY A 123 27.03 2.81 -19.42
N PHE A 124 27.02 1.53 -19.04
CA PHE A 124 25.84 0.85 -18.50
C PHE A 124 25.32 1.47 -17.19
N THR A 125 26.21 1.96 -16.32
CA THR A 125 25.83 2.62 -15.07
C THR A 125 24.99 3.87 -15.31
N ARG A 126 25.44 4.73 -16.25
CA ARG A 126 24.65 5.91 -16.66
C ARG A 126 23.35 5.48 -17.33
N TRP A 127 23.39 4.44 -18.16
CA TRP A 127 22.19 3.93 -18.82
C TRP A 127 21.12 3.50 -17.80
N LEU A 128 21.52 2.80 -16.73
CA LEU A 128 20.63 2.46 -15.63
C LEU A 128 20.13 3.72 -14.91
N GLN A 129 21.04 4.60 -14.46
CA GLN A 129 20.67 5.83 -13.73
C GLN A 129 19.68 6.70 -14.48
N GLU A 130 19.84 6.84 -15.80
CA GLU A 130 18.89 7.56 -16.66
C GLU A 130 17.47 6.98 -16.64
N GLY A 131 17.31 5.70 -16.28
CA GLY A 131 16.02 5.02 -16.20
C GLY A 131 15.34 5.08 -14.83
N TYR A 132 16.08 5.19 -13.72
CA TYR A 132 15.47 5.14 -12.36
C TYR A 132 15.68 6.38 -11.49
N TYR A 133 16.61 7.28 -11.84
CA TYR A 133 16.81 8.54 -11.12
C TYR A 133 15.79 9.62 -11.51
N LEU A 134 15.54 10.58 -10.61
CA LEU A 134 14.61 11.69 -10.80
C LEU A 134 14.90 12.52 -12.06
N TYR A 135 16.18 12.89 -12.25
CA TYR A 135 16.63 13.70 -13.39
C TYR A 135 17.15 12.84 -14.55
N GLY A 136 16.73 11.57 -14.62
CA GLY A 136 17.04 10.67 -15.72
C GLY A 136 16.15 10.91 -16.95
N ASN A 137 16.75 10.98 -18.14
CA ASN A 137 16.01 11.22 -19.38
C ASN A 137 15.00 10.13 -19.75
N ARG A 138 15.13 8.91 -19.18
CA ARG A 138 14.26 7.76 -19.44
C ARG A 138 13.35 7.41 -18.27
N ILE A 139 13.22 8.29 -17.27
CA ILE A 139 12.34 8.02 -16.12
C ILE A 139 10.87 7.85 -16.55
N ALA A 140 10.44 8.58 -17.58
CA ALA A 140 9.10 8.44 -18.16
C ALA A 140 8.89 7.03 -18.76
N ASP A 141 9.89 6.51 -19.47
CA ASP A 141 9.83 5.16 -20.06
C ASP A 141 9.72 4.10 -18.96
N PHE A 142 10.51 4.22 -17.89
CA PHE A 142 10.41 3.34 -16.72
C PHE A 142 9.01 3.39 -16.11
N ARG A 143 8.46 4.59 -15.85
CA ARG A 143 7.12 4.75 -15.28
C ARG A 143 6.04 4.12 -16.16
N PHE A 144 6.15 4.29 -17.47
CA PHE A 144 5.24 3.70 -18.43
C PHE A 144 5.32 2.17 -18.45
N MET A 145 6.54 1.61 -18.48
CA MET A 145 6.75 0.16 -18.41
C MET A 145 6.23 -0.43 -17.09
N ALA A 146 6.54 0.21 -15.96
CA ALA A 146 6.05 -0.22 -14.65
C ALA A 146 4.52 -0.23 -14.60
N GLN A 147 3.87 0.80 -15.14
CA GLN A 147 2.41 0.86 -15.22
C GLN A 147 1.84 -0.26 -16.11
N ILE A 148 2.46 -0.58 -17.25
CA ILE A 148 2.03 -1.68 -18.12
C ILE A 148 2.09 -3.01 -17.37
N TRP A 149 3.23 -3.32 -16.74
CA TRP A 149 3.40 -4.56 -15.98
C TRP A 149 2.40 -4.67 -14.84
N TRP A 150 2.15 -3.57 -14.15
CA TRP A 150 1.17 -3.53 -13.08
C TRP A 150 -0.25 -3.81 -13.59
N VAL A 151 -0.67 -3.15 -14.68
CA VAL A 151 -1.98 -3.38 -15.30
C VAL A 151 -2.13 -4.83 -15.78
N ILE A 152 -1.10 -5.41 -16.41
CA ILE A 152 -1.11 -6.81 -16.83
C ILE A 152 -1.30 -7.74 -15.63
N CYS A 153 -0.57 -7.51 -14.53
CA CYS A 153 -0.70 -8.29 -13.30
C CYS A 153 -2.14 -8.25 -12.75
N LEU A 154 -2.73 -7.05 -12.68
CA LEU A 154 -4.10 -6.85 -12.22
C LEU A 154 -5.13 -7.52 -13.14
N LEU A 155 -4.96 -7.43 -14.47
CA LEU A 155 -5.85 -8.08 -15.43
C LEU A 155 -5.78 -9.60 -15.34
N ILE A 156 -4.59 -10.17 -15.13
CA ILE A 156 -4.42 -11.60 -14.90
C ILE A 156 -5.26 -12.04 -13.69
N ILE A 157 -5.11 -11.34 -12.56
CA ILE A 157 -5.85 -11.65 -11.32
C ILE A 157 -7.36 -11.47 -11.52
N ALA A 158 -7.78 -10.38 -12.17
CA ALA A 158 -9.20 -10.07 -12.38
C ALA A 158 -9.90 -11.12 -13.24
N PHE A 159 -9.31 -11.51 -14.36
CA PHE A 159 -9.89 -12.53 -15.24
C PHE A 159 -9.69 -13.97 -14.74
N GLY A 160 -8.74 -14.16 -13.82
CA GLY A 160 -8.48 -15.40 -13.11
C GLY A 160 -9.48 -15.75 -12.00
N TRP A 161 -10.55 -14.98 -11.82
CA TRP A 161 -11.46 -15.10 -10.67
C TRP A 161 -12.11 -16.49 -10.53
N LYS A 162 -12.32 -17.24 -11.62
CA LYS A 162 -12.95 -18.58 -11.56
C LYS A 162 -12.12 -19.62 -10.81
N ARG A 163 -10.81 -19.41 -10.68
CA ARG A 163 -9.93 -20.30 -9.92
C ARG A 163 -10.16 -20.08 -8.42
N GLN A 164 -10.83 -21.01 -7.76
CA GLN A 164 -11.27 -20.86 -6.36
C GLN A 164 -10.60 -21.85 -5.40
N GLY A 165 -9.38 -22.30 -5.72
CA GLY A 165 -8.62 -23.20 -4.85
C GLY A 165 -8.27 -22.56 -3.50
N LYS A 166 -7.92 -23.40 -2.52
CA LYS A 166 -7.66 -22.98 -1.14
C LYS A 166 -6.58 -21.91 -1.06
N TYR A 167 -5.48 -22.07 -1.78
CA TYR A 167 -4.37 -21.13 -1.77
C TYR A 167 -4.75 -19.79 -2.40
N GLU A 168 -5.46 -19.81 -3.53
CA GLU A 168 -5.93 -18.61 -4.22
C GLU A 168 -6.91 -17.81 -3.36
N GLN A 169 -7.81 -18.48 -2.62
CA GLN A 169 -8.67 -17.81 -1.65
C GLN A 169 -7.89 -17.20 -0.49
N MET A 170 -6.92 -17.93 0.07
CA MET A 170 -6.07 -17.39 1.13
C MET A 170 -5.33 -16.13 0.65
N LEU A 171 -4.77 -16.14 -0.56
CA LEU A 171 -4.10 -14.97 -1.14
C LEU A 171 -5.07 -13.80 -1.35
N ARG A 172 -6.28 -14.04 -1.89
CA ARG A 172 -7.30 -12.99 -2.06
C ARG A 172 -7.73 -12.39 -0.74
N LEU A 173 -7.95 -13.21 0.29
CA LEU A 173 -8.30 -12.75 1.63
C LEU A 173 -7.16 -11.92 2.25
N SER A 174 -5.90 -12.34 2.08
CA SER A 174 -4.74 -11.54 2.51
C SER A 174 -4.69 -10.18 1.83
N LEU A 175 -4.95 -10.12 0.52
CA LEU A 175 -5.00 -8.85 -0.23
C LEU A 175 -6.16 -7.96 0.24
N ILE A 176 -7.36 -8.53 0.43
CA ILE A 176 -8.53 -7.79 0.96
C ILE A 176 -8.22 -7.24 2.36
N GLY A 177 -7.64 -8.05 3.25
CA GLY A 177 -7.21 -7.61 4.57
C GLY A 177 -6.20 -6.46 4.50
N GLY A 178 -5.22 -6.56 3.60
CA GLY A 178 -4.27 -5.48 3.33
C GLY A 178 -4.95 -4.20 2.84
N PHE A 179 -5.90 -4.30 1.90
CA PHE A 179 -6.64 -3.14 1.42
C PHE A 179 -7.50 -2.49 2.52
N LEU A 180 -8.18 -3.28 3.34
CA LEU A 180 -8.96 -2.76 4.47
C LEU A 180 -8.04 -2.03 5.46
N PHE A 181 -6.87 -2.60 5.77
CA PHE A 181 -5.88 -1.94 6.60
C PHE A 181 -5.45 -0.57 6.03
N LEU A 182 -5.11 -0.52 4.73
CA LEU A 182 -4.72 0.73 4.06
C LEU A 182 -5.87 1.73 3.87
N LEU A 183 -7.12 1.29 3.99
CA LEU A 183 -8.29 2.18 4.03
C LEU A 183 -8.53 2.76 5.41
N LEU A 184 -8.26 2.00 6.47
CA LEU A 184 -8.44 2.43 7.86
C LEU A 184 -7.32 3.34 8.37
N PHE A 185 -6.07 3.01 8.07
CA PHE A 185 -4.88 3.71 8.57
C PHE A 185 -4.24 4.59 7.51
N GLU A 186 -3.13 5.25 7.85
CA GLU A 186 -2.32 6.00 6.91
C GLU A 186 -2.05 5.17 5.65
N GLY A 187 -2.40 5.75 4.51
CA GLY A 187 -2.33 5.15 3.19
C GLY A 187 -2.17 6.23 2.15
N GLY A 188 -3.03 6.26 1.14
CA GLY A 188 -3.00 7.27 0.08
C GLY A 188 -1.78 7.18 -0.87
N ARG A 189 -0.98 6.11 -0.76
CA ARG A 189 0.21 5.87 -1.58
C ARG A 189 0.35 4.40 -1.91
N SER A 190 0.75 4.08 -3.13
CA SER A 190 0.94 2.70 -3.56
C SER A 190 2.19 2.03 -2.99
N ARG A 191 3.17 2.77 -2.43
CA ARG A 191 4.35 2.17 -1.76
C ARG A 191 3.99 1.14 -0.70
N TYR A 192 2.87 1.31 -0.02
CA TYR A 192 2.40 0.37 0.99
C TYR A 192 2.01 -1.00 0.40
N LEU A 193 1.81 -1.10 -0.91
CA LEU A 193 1.60 -2.38 -1.59
C LEU A 193 2.88 -3.19 -1.82
N ILE A 194 4.07 -2.60 -1.66
CA ILE A 194 5.33 -3.31 -1.88
C ILE A 194 5.42 -4.56 -0.98
N GLN A 195 5.00 -4.44 0.28
CA GLN A 195 4.95 -5.58 1.21
C GLN A 195 3.94 -6.66 0.80
N PHE A 196 2.95 -6.32 -0.03
CA PHE A 196 1.93 -7.25 -0.52
C PHE A 196 2.25 -7.82 -1.91
N LEU A 197 3.30 -7.33 -2.58
CA LEU A 197 3.71 -7.78 -3.91
C LEU A 197 3.85 -9.31 -4.04
N PRO A 198 4.45 -10.03 -3.06
CA PRO A 198 4.52 -11.49 -3.15
C PRO A 198 3.15 -12.14 -3.30
N PHE A 199 2.12 -11.63 -2.63
CA PHE A 199 0.76 -12.15 -2.75
C PHE A 199 0.15 -11.87 -4.13
N PHE A 200 0.37 -10.67 -4.70
CA PHE A 200 -0.06 -10.34 -6.06
C PHE A 200 0.60 -11.26 -7.09
N LEU A 201 1.93 -11.41 -7.02
CA LEU A 201 2.68 -12.20 -7.99
C LEU A 201 2.32 -13.69 -7.93
N LEU A 202 2.19 -14.25 -6.73
CA LEU A 202 1.74 -15.63 -6.54
C LEU A 202 0.32 -15.83 -7.05
N LEU A 203 -0.61 -14.92 -6.73
CA LEU A 203 -1.99 -15.02 -7.17
C LEU A 203 -2.09 -14.88 -8.69
N ALA A 204 -1.36 -13.96 -9.31
CA ALA A 204 -1.29 -13.80 -10.75
C ALA A 204 -0.76 -15.09 -11.41
N SER A 205 0.34 -15.64 -10.90
CA SER A 205 0.93 -16.89 -11.42
C SER A 205 -0.06 -18.06 -11.36
N LEU A 206 -0.71 -18.28 -10.22
CA LEU A 206 -1.67 -19.38 -10.03
C LEU A 206 -2.92 -19.25 -10.91
N THR A 207 -3.33 -18.02 -11.24
CA THR A 207 -4.57 -17.75 -11.96
C THR A 207 -4.39 -17.45 -13.45
N MET A 208 -3.14 -17.33 -13.92
CA MET A 208 -2.79 -17.00 -15.30
C MET A 208 -3.43 -17.93 -16.34
N GLY A 209 -3.43 -19.24 -16.09
CA GLY A 209 -4.02 -20.21 -17.02
C GLY A 209 -5.54 -20.03 -17.19
N ASP A 210 -6.24 -19.72 -16.11
CA ASP A 210 -7.69 -19.45 -16.13
C ASP A 210 -8.00 -18.11 -16.79
N SER A 211 -7.19 -17.09 -16.52
CA SER A 211 -7.27 -15.77 -17.15
C SER A 211 -7.17 -15.87 -18.67
N ILE A 212 -6.16 -16.58 -19.18
CA ILE A 212 -5.98 -16.78 -20.63
C ILE A 212 -7.16 -17.54 -21.24
N ARG A 213 -7.67 -18.59 -20.57
CA ARG A 213 -8.85 -19.32 -21.03
C ARG A 213 -10.09 -18.44 -21.09
N PHE A 214 -10.28 -17.59 -20.08
CA PHE A 214 -11.41 -16.66 -20.03
C PHE A 214 -11.35 -15.66 -21.19
N VAL A 215 -10.19 -15.03 -21.41
CA VAL A 215 -9.97 -14.10 -22.53
C VAL A 215 -10.21 -14.78 -23.87
N LYS A 216 -9.65 -15.98 -24.09
CA LYS A 216 -9.89 -16.76 -25.33
C LYS A 216 -11.38 -17.03 -25.58
N ARG A 217 -12.15 -17.36 -24.53
CA ARG A 217 -13.60 -17.59 -24.64
C ARG A 217 -14.37 -16.34 -25.07
N ILE A 218 -13.98 -15.16 -24.59
CA ILE A 218 -14.62 -13.91 -25.00
C ILE A 218 -14.45 -13.70 -26.51
N PHE A 219 -13.22 -13.89 -27.02
CA PHE A 219 -12.94 -13.71 -28.44
C PHE A 219 -13.60 -14.79 -29.33
N THR A 220 -13.65 -16.05 -28.90
CA THR A 220 -14.33 -17.10 -29.68
C THR A 220 -15.86 -16.98 -29.66
N LEU A 221 -16.45 -16.47 -28.58
CA LEU A 221 -17.89 -16.14 -28.53
C LEU A 221 -18.24 -15.02 -29.52
N ASP A 222 -17.41 -13.98 -29.64
CA ASP A 222 -17.61 -12.88 -30.60
C ASP A 222 -17.59 -13.39 -32.06
N GLN A 223 -16.68 -14.31 -32.38
CA GLN A 223 -16.62 -14.90 -33.73
C GLN A 223 -17.84 -15.75 -34.06
N ARG A 224 -18.39 -16.48 -33.08
CA ARG A 224 -19.60 -17.28 -33.29
C ARG A 224 -20.84 -16.42 -33.54
N ILE A 225 -20.97 -15.30 -32.82
CA ILE A 225 -22.07 -14.34 -33.00
C ILE A 225 -21.99 -13.62 -34.36
N LYS A 226 -20.78 -13.38 -34.88
CA LYS A 226 -20.57 -12.78 -36.21
C LYS A 226 -20.75 -13.76 -37.37
N GLY A 227 -20.56 -15.05 -37.15
CA GLY A 227 -20.73 -16.09 -38.19
C GLY A 227 -22.16 -16.59 -38.38
N ASP A 228 -23.06 -16.35 -37.41
CA ASP A 228 -24.50 -16.67 -37.49
C ASP A 228 -25.35 -15.51 -38.05
N LYS A 229 -24.73 -14.47 -38.65
CA LYS A 229 -25.39 -13.37 -39.37
C LYS A 229 -25.04 -13.43 -40.86
#